data_AF-A0A267T554-F1
#
_entry.id   AF-A0A267T554-F1
#
_cell.length_a   1.000
_cell.length_b   1.000
_cell.length_c   1.000
_cell.angle_alpha   90.00
_cell.angle_beta   90.00
_cell.angle_gamma   90.00
#
_symmetry.space_group_name_H-M   'P 1'
#
loop_
_entity.id
_entity.type
_entity.pdbx_description
1 polymer ?
#
loop_
_entity_poly.entity_id
_entity_poly.type
_entity_poly.pdbx_seq_one_letter_code
_entity_poly.pdbx_strand_id
1 'polypeptide(L)' 'MVFELYLEEKNINAEMFLWDNPKHFAELKKIFNEMHPDGFTAQKKFLINQLRRKYMLKQFA' A
#
# COMPACT_ATOMS: atom_id res chain seq x y z
N MET A 1 -12.57 -2.90 -3.40
CA MET A 1 -11.22 -3.42 -3.12
C MET A 1 -10.81 -2.98 -1.72
N VAL A 2 -10.18 -3.84 -0.93
CA VAL A 2 -9.68 -3.50 0.42
C VAL A 2 -8.23 -3.01 0.31
N PHE A 3 -7.81 -2.03 1.13
CA PHE A 3 -6.48 -1.41 1.02
C PHE A 3 -5.33 -2.41 1.19
N GLU A 4 -5.48 -3.36 2.10
CA GLU A 4 -4.54 -4.46 2.34
C GLU A 4 -4.33 -5.30 1.07
N LEU A 5 -5.41 -5.75 0.44
CA LEU A 5 -5.38 -6.50 -0.82
C LEU A 5 -4.76 -5.66 -1.95
N TYR A 6 -5.05 -4.37 -1.96
CA TYR A 6 -4.44 -3.43 -2.91
C TYR A 6 -2.92 -3.36 -2.75
N LEU A 7 -2.41 -3.28 -1.52
CA LEU A 7 -0.98 -3.27 -1.27
C LEU A 7 -0.33 -4.57 -1.77
N GLU A 8 -0.93 -5.71 -1.47
CA GLU A 8 -0.42 -7.02 -1.90
C GLU A 8 -0.36 -7.14 -3.43
N GLU A 9 -1.41 -6.72 -4.15
CA GLU A 9 -1.41 -6.65 -5.62
C GLU A 9 -0.31 -5.72 -6.17
N LYS A 10 0.10 -4.71 -5.40
CA LYS A 10 1.22 -3.83 -5.75
C LYS A 10 2.57 -4.36 -5.28
N ASN A 11 2.67 -5.63 -4.88
CA ASN A 11 3.87 -6.27 -4.31
C ASN A 11 4.37 -5.58 -3.03
N ILE A 12 3.45 -5.10 -2.21
CA ILE A 12 3.71 -4.46 -0.91
C ILE A 12 3.14 -5.36 0.19
N ASN A 13 3.97 -5.73 1.16
CA ASN A 13 3.55 -6.46 2.35
C ASN A 13 2.78 -5.51 3.29
N ALA A 14 1.46 -5.68 3.34
CA ALA A 14 0.56 -4.83 4.13
C ALA A 14 0.84 -4.95 5.64
N GLU A 15 1.11 -6.15 6.13
CA GLU A 15 1.43 -6.37 7.55
C GLU A 15 2.72 -5.66 7.96
N MET A 16 3.80 -5.83 7.18
CA MET A 16 5.08 -5.19 7.45
C MET A 16 4.95 -3.66 7.44
N PHE A 17 4.16 -3.12 6.51
CA PHE A 17 3.88 -1.69 6.49
C PHE A 17 3.08 -1.24 7.72
N LEU A 18 2.04 -1.97 8.09
CA LEU A 18 1.21 -1.67 9.27
C LEU A 18 2.03 -1.69 10.57
N TRP A 19 2.91 -2.68 10.75
CA TRP A 19 3.73 -2.81 11.95
C TRP A 19 4.85 -1.76 12.03
N ASP A 20 5.49 -1.44 10.91
CA ASP A 20 6.58 -0.44 10.88
C ASP A 20 6.05 1.01 10.98
N ASN A 21 4.89 1.31 10.38
CA ASN A 21 4.30 2.65 10.42
C ASN A 21 2.76 2.65 10.40
N PRO A 22 2.12 2.35 11.54
CA PRO A 22 0.66 2.22 11.62
C PRO A 22 -0.07 3.55 11.37
N LYS A 23 0.53 4.68 11.72
CA LYS A 23 -0.05 6.01 11.47
C LYS A 23 -0.17 6.30 9.98
N HIS A 24 0.92 6.10 9.24
CA HIS A 24 0.94 6.31 7.79
C HIS A 24 0.04 5.29 7.07
N PHE A 25 0.01 4.04 7.54
CA PHE A 25 -0.92 3.03 7.04
C PHE A 25 -2.39 3.49 7.15
N ALA A 26 -2.80 3.96 8.34
CA ALA A 26 -4.16 4.42 8.59
C ALA A 26 -4.52 5.65 7.74
N GLU A 27 -3.59 6.59 7.57
CA GLU A 27 -3.77 7.77 6.72
C GLU A 27 -3.99 7.37 5.26
N LEU A 28 -3.12 6.53 4.70
CA LEU A 28 -3.26 6.07 3.31
C LEU A 28 -4.51 5.23 3.12
N LYS A 29 -4.88 4.41 4.09
CA LYS A 29 -6.14 3.64 4.06
C LYS A 29 -7.35 4.57 3.97
N LYS A 30 -7.36 5.66 4.74
CA LYS A 30 -8.44 6.66 4.67
C LYS A 30 -8.50 7.30 3.28
N ILE A 31 -7.37 7.78 2.75
CA ILE A 31 -7.31 8.40 1.42
C ILE A 31 -7.73 7.40 0.33
N PHE A 32 -7.29 6.15 0.44
CA PHE A 32 -7.65 5.09 -0.49
C PHE A 32 -9.16 4.83 -0.50
N ASN A 33 -9.82 4.87 0.65
CA ASN A 33 -11.27 4.68 0.74
C ASN A 33 -12.08 5.85 0.17
N GLU A 34 -11.48 7.02 -0.01
CA GLU A 34 -12.12 8.21 -0.59
C GLU A 34 -12.06 8.23 -2.13
N MET A 35 -11.37 7.28 -2.77
CA MET A 35 -11.23 7.26 -4.24
C MET A 35 -11.08 5.87 -4.85
N HIS A 36 -11.20 5.78 -6.17
CA HIS A 36 -11.00 4.52 -6.89
C HIS A 36 -9.51 4.08 -6.84
N PRO A 37 -9.20 2.77 -6.75
CA PRO A 37 -7.81 2.28 -6.68
C PRO A 37 -6.89 2.74 -7.83
N ASP A 38 -7.44 2.90 -9.03
CA ASP A 38 -6.68 3.37 -10.19
C ASP A 38 -6.33 4.85 -10.06
N GLY A 39 -7.27 5.66 -9.57
CA GLY A 39 -7.05 7.08 -9.27
C GLY A 39 -5.99 7.25 -8.17
N PHE A 40 -6.07 6.44 -7.13
CA PHE A 40 -5.06 6.40 -6.07
C PHE A 40 -3.68 6.02 -6.63
N THR A 41 -3.62 4.99 -7.49
CA THR A 41 -2.37 4.54 -8.10
C THR A 41 -1.74 5.61 -8.99
N ALA A 42 -2.55 6.31 -9.80
CA ALA A 42 -2.08 7.38 -10.67
C ALA A 42 -1.51 8.55 -9.86
N GLN A 43 -2.23 9.00 -8.83
CA GLN A 43 -1.84 10.14 -7.99
C GLN A 43 -0.66 9.83 -7.06
N LYS A 44 -0.56 8.59 -6.56
CA LYS A 44 0.43 8.17 -5.56
C LYS A 44 1.52 7.26 -6.13
N LYS A 45 1.72 7.23 -7.45
CA LYS A 45 2.66 6.33 -8.15
C LYS A 45 4.07 6.32 -7.52
N PHE A 46 4.62 7.49 -7.21
CA PHE A 46 5.95 7.60 -6.59
C PHE A 46 5.99 7.03 -5.18
N LEU A 47 4.96 7.31 -4.37
CA LEU A 47 4.82 6.78 -3.01
C LEU A 47 4.71 5.26 -3.04
N ILE A 48 3.86 4.70 -3.91
CA ILE A 48 3.70 3.25 -4.06
C ILE A 48 5.03 2.58 -4.44
N ASN A 49 5.80 3.21 -5.32
CA ASN A 49 7.13 2.69 -5.67
C ASN A 49 8.12 2.74 -4.49
N GLN A 50 8.04 3.74 -3.61
CA GLN A 50 8.84 3.77 -2.38
C GLN A 50 8.42 2.68 -1.40
N LEU A 51 7.10 2.54 -1.18
CA LEU A 51 6.54 1.50 -0.31
C LEU A 51 6.90 0.09 -0.82
N ARG A 52 6.86 -0.15 -2.14
CA ARG A 52 7.27 -1.44 -2.73
C ARG A 52 8.73 -1.78 -2.47
N ARG A 53 9.63 -0.81 -2.53
CA ARG A 53 11.06 -1.03 -2.23
C ARG A 53 11.29 -1.30 -0.73
N LYS A 54 10.52 -0.64 0.14
CA LYS A 54 10.68 -0.73 1.59
C LYS A 54 10.02 -1.97 2.20
N TYR A 55 8.81 -2.26 1.75
CA TYR A 55 7.95 -3.33 2.27
C TYR A 55 7.65 -4.34 1.17
N MET A 56 8.68 -4.81 0.46
CA MET A 56 8.49 -5.75 -0.64
C MET A 56 7.79 -7.02 -0.14
N LEU A 57 6.69 -7.41 -0.80
CA LEU A 57 6.03 -8.69 -0.54
C LEU A 57 6.96 -9.82 -0.99
N LYS A 58 7.67 -10.44 -0.04
CA LYS A 58 8.47 -11.62 -0.31
C LYS A 58 7.51 -12.80 -0.48
N GLN A 59 7.29 -13.23 -1.72
CA GLN A 59 6.75 -14.56 -1.95
C GLN A 59 7.87 -15.55 -1.63
N PHE A 60 7.71 -16.29 -0.53
CA PHE A 60 8.51 -17.48 -0.33
C PHE A 60 8.04 -18.52 -1.36
N ALA A 61 8.94 -18.88 -2.28
CA ALA A 61 8.73 -19.92 -3.28
C ALA A 61 8.76 -21.31 -2.64
#